data_AF-A0A2E3IX39-F1
#
_entry.id   AF-A0A2E3IX39-F1
#
_cell.length_a   1.000
_cell.length_b   1.000
_cell.length_c   1.000
_cell.angle_alpha   90.00
_cell.angle_beta   90.00
_cell.angle_gamma   90.00
#
_symmetry.space_group_name_H-M   'P 1'
#
loop_
_entity.id
_entity.type
_entity.pdbx_description
1 polymer ?
#
loop_
_entity_poly.entity_id
_entity_poly.type
_entity_poly.pdbx_seq_one_letter_code
_entity_poly.pdbx_strand_id
1 'polypeptide(L)'
;MEVARVEAVDTIGVMEIFTLFPRVAKVVANTDVSGLAIAKNMLEGLIGGDPHLGIQILKNIIDSPGRKLANTNAQASAFLPAAAP
;
A
#
# COMPACT_ATOMS: atom_id res chain seq x y z
N MET A 1 5.57 7.92 -16.12
CA MET A 1 5.06 6.57 -16.36
C MET A 1 4.20 6.18 -15.16
N GLU A 2 2.95 5.77 -15.36
CA GLU A 2 2.06 5.26 -14.30
C GLU A 2 2.56 3.86 -13.91
N VAL A 3 2.79 3.61 -12.62
CA VAL A 3 3.31 2.33 -12.11
C VAL A 3 2.23 1.45 -11.49
N ALA A 4 1.13 2.05 -11.04
CA ALA A 4 -0.04 1.36 -10.49
C ALA A 4 -1.23 2.32 -10.43
N ARG A 5 -2.45 1.75 -10.48
CA ARG A 5 -3.70 2.46 -10.24
C ARG A 5 -4.24 2.15 -8.84
N VAL A 6 -4.78 3.18 -8.19
CA VAL A 6 -5.39 3.09 -6.86
C VAL A 6 -6.89 3.30 -7.02
N GLU A 7 -7.68 2.44 -6.38
CA GLU A 7 -9.14 2.43 -6.40
C GLU A 7 -9.70 2.79 -5.01
N ALA A 8 -11.03 2.84 -4.90
CA ALA A 8 -11.68 3.12 -3.63
C ALA A 8 -11.32 2.05 -2.57
N VAL A 9 -11.22 2.47 -1.31
CA VAL A 9 -10.89 1.61 -0.14
C VAL A 9 -9.41 1.20 -0.07
N ASP A 10 -8.57 1.73 -0.95
CA ASP A 10 -7.14 1.45 -0.92
C ASP A 10 -6.35 2.31 0.06
N THR A 11 -5.25 1.73 0.55
CA THR A 11 -4.30 2.39 1.44
C THR A 11 -3.02 2.75 0.68
N ILE A 12 -2.57 4.00 0.82
CA ILE A 12 -1.32 4.52 0.24
C ILE A 12 -0.38 5.04 1.32
N GLY A 13 0.91 5.16 1.01
CA GLY A 13 1.90 5.69 1.97
C GLY A 13 2.38 4.70 3.03
N VAL A 14 1.98 3.45 2.87
CA VAL A 14 2.27 2.35 3.79
C VAL A 14 3.77 2.10 3.95
N MET A 15 4.55 2.20 2.87
CA MET A 15 5.98 1.91 2.92
C MET A 15 6.74 2.78 3.92
N GLU A 16 6.47 4.09 3.95
CA GLU A 16 7.15 5.03 4.86
C GLU A 16 6.89 4.74 6.34
N ILE A 17 5.77 4.09 6.64
CA ILE A 17 5.41 3.67 7.99
C ILE A 17 6.29 2.50 8.43
N PHE A 18 6.52 1.51 7.55
CA PHE A 18 7.15 0.23 7.91
C PHE A 18 8.65 0.15 7.66
N THR A 19 9.13 0.76 6.58
CA THR A 19 10.50 0.49 6.09
C THR A 19 11.48 1.60 6.39
N LEU A 20 11.04 2.70 7.02
CA LEU A 20 11.80 3.95 7.20
C LEU A 20 12.32 4.56 5.88
N PHE A 21 11.96 3.99 4.73
CA PHE A 21 12.30 4.55 3.43
C PHE A 21 11.38 5.72 3.12
N PRO A 22 11.90 6.77 2.47
CA PRO A 22 11.08 7.85 1.98
C PRO A 22 10.07 7.33 0.94
N ARG A 23 9.08 8.16 0.61
CA ARG A 23 8.10 7.87 -0.45
C ARG A 23 8.81 7.44 -1.73
N VAL A 24 8.55 6.20 -2.15
CA VAL A 24 9.14 5.63 -3.38
C VAL A 24 8.36 6.00 -4.65
N ALA A 25 7.17 6.60 -4.51
CA ALA A 25 6.31 6.98 -5.61
C ALA A 25 5.47 8.22 -5.27
N LYS A 26 5.14 9.00 -6.30
CA LYS A 26 4.16 10.08 -6.23
C LYS A 26 2.76 9.53 -6.52
N VAL A 27 1.80 9.86 -5.67
CA VAL A 27 0.38 9.56 -5.91
C VAL A 27 -0.30 10.85 -6.37
N VAL A 28 -1.06 10.77 -7.45
CA VAL A 28 -1.75 11.91 -8.05
C VAL A 28 -3.22 11.53 -8.21
N ALA A 29 -4.12 12.36 -7.68
CA ALA A 29 -5.55 12.19 -7.90
C ALA A 29 -5.89 12.59 -9.35
N ASN A 30 -6.48 11.66 -10.10
CA ASN A 30 -6.96 11.88 -11.47
C ASN A 30 -8.45 12.26 -11.52
N THR A 31 -9.16 12.09 -10.41
CA THR A 31 -10.54 12.49 -10.17
C THR A 31 -10.65 13.15 -8.80
N ASP A 32 -11.85 13.59 -8.42
CA ASP A 32 -12.13 13.95 -7.03
C ASP A 32 -11.95 12.71 -6.14
N VAL A 33 -11.22 12.86 -5.04
CA VAL A 33 -10.92 11.79 -4.09
C VAL A 33 -11.17 12.29 -2.68
N SER A 34 -11.89 11.48 -1.90
CA SER A 34 -12.03 11.65 -0.46
C SER A 34 -11.32 10.51 0.25
N GLY A 35 -10.65 10.80 1.36
CA GLY A 35 -9.89 9.80 2.10
C GLY A 35 -9.76 10.12 3.57
N LEU A 36 -9.27 9.11 4.31
CA LEU A 36 -8.91 9.22 5.71
C LEU A 36 -7.39 9.20 5.83
N ALA A 37 -6.84 10.09 6.64
CA ALA A 37 -5.41 10.16 6.90
C ALA A 37 -5.14 9.81 8.37
N ILE A 38 -4.19 8.91 8.60
CA ILE A 38 -3.69 8.56 9.93
C ILE A 38 -2.20 8.93 9.95
N ALA A 39 -1.81 9.76 10.91
CA ALA A 39 -0.41 10.14 11.09
C ALA A 39 0.38 8.98 11.72
N LYS A 40 1.65 8.84 11.35
CA LYS A 40 2.54 7.76 11.82
C LYS A 40 2.60 7.69 13.35
N ASN A 41 2.81 8.84 14.00
CA ASN A 41 2.86 8.94 15.46
C ASN A 41 1.56 8.50 16.15
N MET A 42 0.40 8.73 15.52
CA MET A 42 -0.89 8.28 16.05
C MET A 42 -1.01 6.75 15.92
N LEU A 43 -0.56 6.18 14.81
CA LEU A 43 -0.53 4.72 14.64
C LEU A 43 0.45 4.06 15.63
N GLU A 44 1.62 4.65 15.85
CA GLU A 44 2.59 4.20 16.87
C GLU A 44 2.00 4.28 18.28
N GLY A 45 1.30 5.37 18.59
CA GLY A 45 0.57 5.52 19.86
C GLY A 45 -0.51 4.47 20.05
N LEU A 46 -1.26 4.13 18.99
CA LEU A 46 -2.26 3.06 19.02
C LEU A 46 -1.63 1.70 19.30
N ILE A 47 -0.51 1.38 18.65
CA ILE A 47 0.22 0.12 18.91
C ILE A 47 0.73 0.06 20.35
N GLY A 48 1.17 1.20 20.92
CA GLY A 48 1.62 1.26 22.31
C GLY A 48 0.49 1.16 23.34
N GLY A 49 -0.69 1.74 23.05
CA GLY A 49 -1.84 1.78 23.96
C GLY A 49 -2.76 0.56 23.86
N ASP A 50 -2.94 0.01 22.66
CA ASP A 50 -3.65 -1.24 22.40
C ASP A 50 -2.91 -2.04 21.30
N PRO A 51 -1.95 -2.89 21.70
CA PRO A 51 -1.16 -3.67 20.77
C PRO A 51 -1.99 -4.59 19.88
N HIS A 52 -3.14 -5.08 20.36
CA HIS A 52 -3.97 -6.01 19.61
C HIS A 52 -4.65 -5.29 18.43
N LEU A 53 -5.27 -4.14 18.71
CA LEU A 53 -5.85 -3.30 17.68
C LEU A 53 -4.79 -2.79 16.70
N GLY A 54 -3.63 -2.36 17.21
CA GLY A 54 -2.50 -1.94 16.39
C GLY A 54 -2.07 -3.02 15.41
N ILE A 55 -1.80 -4.25 15.88
CA ILE A 55 -1.44 -5.39 15.03
C ILE A 55 -2.53 -5.68 13.99
N GLN A 56 -3.80 -5.60 14.36
CA GLN A 56 -4.91 -5.88 13.45
C GLN A 56 -5.01 -4.84 12.32
N ILE A 57 -4.81 -3.55 12.65
CA ILE A 57 -4.71 -2.48 11.66
C ILE A 57 -3.54 -2.73 10.72
N LEU A 58 -2.36 -3.08 11.24
CA LEU A 58 -1.18 -3.35 10.42
C LEU A 58 -1.39 -4.55 9.49
N LYS A 59 -2.02 -5.63 9.98
CA LYS A 59 -2.39 -6.79 9.13
C LYS A 59 -3.29 -6.37 7.97
N ASN A 60 -4.34 -5.61 8.24
CA ASN A 60 -5.24 -5.11 7.19
C ASN A 60 -4.50 -4.21 6.18
N ILE A 61 -3.56 -3.39 6.66
CA ILE A 61 -2.73 -2.52 5.84
C ILE A 61 -1.72 -3.31 4.99
N ILE A 62 -1.22 -4.46 5.43
CA ILE A 62 -0.24 -5.30 4.71
C ILE A 62 -0.94 -6.20 3.69
N ASP A 63 -2.09 -6.78 4.06
CA ASP A 63 -2.84 -7.71 3.20
C ASP A 63 -3.43 -7.01 1.95
N SER A 64 -3.63 -5.70 1.99
CA SER A 64 -4.05 -4.89 0.84
C SER A 64 -2.97 -4.77 -0.25
N PRO A 65 -1.76 -4.22 0.02
CA PRO A 65 -0.67 -4.13 -0.95
C PRO A 65 -0.07 -5.50 -1.30
N GLY A 66 -0.05 -6.48 -0.40
CA GLY A 66 0.43 -7.84 -0.71
C GLY A 66 -0.38 -8.52 -1.82
N ARG A 67 -1.72 -8.45 -1.74
CA ARG A 67 -2.60 -8.93 -2.81
C ARG A 67 -2.42 -8.14 -4.10
N LYS A 68 -2.23 -6.82 -4.01
CA LYS A 68 -2.02 -5.97 -5.19
C LYS A 68 -0.70 -6.22 -5.88
N LEU A 69 0.39 -6.39 -5.14
CA LEU A 69 1.69 -6.76 -5.69
C LEU A 69 1.64 -8.14 -6.33
N ALA A 70 0.97 -9.12 -5.70
CA ALA A 70 0.75 -10.43 -6.30
C ALA A 70 -0.05 -10.33 -7.61
N ASN A 71 -1.13 -9.53 -7.63
CA ASN A 71 -1.96 -9.32 -8.83
C ASN A 71 -1.21 -8.55 -9.92
N THR A 72 -0.44 -7.52 -9.56
CA THR A 72 0.36 -6.73 -10.50
C THR A 72 1.50 -7.56 -11.07
N ASN A 73 2.15 -8.40 -10.25
CA ASN A 73 3.17 -9.33 -10.70
C ASN A 73 2.58 -10.40 -11.63
N ALA A 74 1.42 -10.96 -11.29
CA ALA A 74 0.71 -11.89 -12.18
C ALA A 74 0.34 -11.25 -13.52
N GLN A 75 -0.12 -9.99 -13.51
CA GLN A 75 -0.38 -9.24 -14.74
C GLN A 75 0.90 -8.95 -15.51
N ALA A 76 1.96 -8.48 -14.86
CA ALA A 76 3.25 -8.21 -15.49
C ALA A 76 3.90 -9.46 -16.11
N SER A 77 3.81 -10.62 -15.43
CA SER A 77 4.24 -11.91 -15.96
C SER A 77 3.38 -12.40 -17.13
N ALA A 78 2.12 -11.96 -17.24
CA ALA A 78 1.26 -12.24 -18.40
C ALA A 78 1.57 -11.35 -19.62
N PHE A 79 2.22 -10.20 -19.42
CA PHE A 79 2.64 -9.27 -20.49
C PHE A 79 4.10 -9.44 -20.92
N LEU A 80 4.91 -10.21 -20.20
CA LEU A 80 6.24 -10.60 -20.66
C LEU A 80 6.09 -11.78 -21.62
N PRO A 81 6.52 -11.68 -22.89
CA PRO A 81 6.61 -12.87 -23.73
C PRO A 81 7.51 -13.86 -23.01
N ALA A 82 7.10 -15.13 -22.97
CA ALA A 82 7.99 -16.21 -22.57
C ALA A 82 9.31 -15.96 -23.28
N ALA A 83 10.39 -15.77 -22.53
CA ALA A 83 11.71 -15.71 -23.11
C ALA A 83 11.83 -16.96 -23.99
N ALA A 84 11.91 -16.74 -25.31
CA ALA A 84 12.12 -17.80 -26.27
C ALA A 84 13.42 -18.53 -25.88
N PRO A 85 13.47 -19.86 -26.11
CA PRO A 85 14.17 -20.85 -25.28
C PRO A 85 15.66 -20.60 -25.04
#